data_AF-A0AAW9NU55-F1
#
_entry.id   AF-A0AAW9NU55-F1
#
_cell.length_a   1.000
_cell.length_b   1.000
_cell.length_c   1.000
_cell.angle_alpha   90.00
_cell.angle_beta   90.00
_cell.angle_gamma   90.00
#
_symmetry.space_group_name_H-M   'P 1'
#
loop_
_entity.id
_entity.type
_entity.pdbx_description
1 polymer ?
#
loop_
_entity_poly.entity_id
_entity_poly.type
_entity_poly.pdbx_seq_one_letter_code
_entity_poly.pdbx_strand_id
1 'polypeptide(L)'
;MITVNKQLISQAAVDCWYTRWDELRFQIHEAHATRNGQAAQWMLQGIAHFIEFLIEVSGVESYDIQASYEILPLNGKERLLFVQANPAQYASYRQLDELYKETKKRCARLRM
;
A
#
# COMPACT_ATOMS: atom_id res chain seq x y z
N MET A 1 -13.19 -10.83 9.34
CA MET A 1 -12.46 -10.39 8.14
C MET A 1 -13.31 -9.31 7.48
N ILE A 2 -12.77 -8.10 7.30
CA ILE A 2 -13.43 -6.98 6.64
C ILE A 2 -13.36 -7.21 5.13
N THR A 3 -14.52 -7.25 4.48
CA THR A 3 -14.66 -7.56 3.06
C THR A 3 -14.46 -6.33 2.19
N VAL A 4 -14.04 -6.54 0.93
CA VAL A 4 -13.89 -5.47 -0.05
C VAL A 4 -15.22 -5.14 -0.74
N ASN A 5 -15.48 -3.87 -0.99
CA ASN A 5 -16.47 -3.44 -1.96
C ASN A 5 -15.92 -3.65 -3.38
N LYS A 6 -16.40 -4.70 -4.04
CA LYS A 6 -15.94 -5.09 -5.39
C LYS A 6 -16.12 -4.01 -6.46
N GLN A 7 -17.06 -3.08 -6.28
CA GLN A 7 -17.28 -1.97 -7.23
C GLN A 7 -16.13 -0.95 -7.18
N LEU A 8 -15.52 -0.75 -6.01
CA LEU A 8 -14.43 0.21 -5.81
C LEU A 8 -13.06 -0.30 -6.30
N ILE A 9 -12.94 -1.62 -6.50
CA ILE A 9 -11.71 -2.22 -7.01
C ILE A 9 -11.75 -2.48 -8.51
N SER A 10 -12.54 -1.75 -9.31
CA SER A 10 -12.56 -1.87 -10.79
C SER A 10 -11.16 -1.75 -11.43
N GLN A 11 -10.97 -2.25 -12.67
CA GLN A 11 -9.66 -2.20 -13.34
C GLN A 11 -9.12 -0.77 -13.42
N ALA A 12 -9.96 0.17 -13.84
CA ALA A 12 -9.62 1.57 -13.94
C ALA A 12 -9.26 2.19 -12.58
N ALA A 13 -10.03 1.90 -11.53
CA ALA A 13 -9.77 2.43 -10.19
C ALA A 13 -8.42 1.92 -9.63
N VAL A 14 -8.16 0.61 -9.74
CA VAL A 14 -6.91 0.01 -9.27
C VAL A 14 -5.70 0.49 -10.08
N ASP A 15 -5.85 0.71 -11.38
CA ASP A 15 -4.76 1.26 -12.21
C ASP A 15 -4.48 2.74 -11.89
N CYS A 16 -5.52 3.53 -11.58
CA CYS A 16 -5.37 4.91 -11.11
C CYS A 16 -4.61 4.95 -9.77
N TRP A 17 -5.04 4.15 -8.79
CA TRP A 17 -4.34 3.98 -7.52
C TRP A 17 -2.89 3.54 -7.72
N TYR A 18 -2.63 2.57 -8.59
CA TYR A 18 -1.27 2.08 -8.81
C TYR A 18 -0.37 3.10 -9.53
N THR A 19 -0.91 3.91 -10.44
CA THR A 19 -0.18 5.02 -11.08
C THR A 19 0.37 5.99 -10.02
N ARG A 20 -0.45 6.33 -9.01
CA ARG A 20 0.01 7.16 -7.90
C ARG A 20 1.13 6.51 -7.08
N TRP A 21 1.09 5.19 -6.93
CA TRP A 21 2.21 4.46 -6.34
C TRP A 21 3.47 4.56 -7.18
N ASP A 22 3.41 4.43 -8.50
CA ASP A 22 4.60 4.52 -9.37
C ASP A 22 5.30 5.89 -9.25
N GLU A 23 4.54 6.99 -9.09
CA GLU A 23 5.09 8.32 -8.81
C GLU A 23 5.82 8.37 -7.46
N LEU A 24 5.19 7.89 -6.38
CA LEU A 24 5.78 7.88 -5.05
C LEU A 24 7.00 6.95 -4.99
N ARG A 25 6.91 5.79 -5.63
CA ARG A 25 7.97 4.80 -5.77
C ARG A 25 9.21 5.39 -6.42
N PHE A 26 9.05 6.20 -7.45
CA PHE A 26 10.15 6.93 -8.09
C PHE A 26 10.83 7.88 -7.09
N GLN A 27 10.06 8.70 -6.36
CA GLN A 27 10.60 9.63 -5.36
C GLN A 27 11.32 8.92 -4.21
N ILE A 28 10.76 7.81 -3.72
CA ILE A 28 11.37 6.98 -2.67
C ILE A 28 12.70 6.39 -3.16
N HIS A 29 12.71 5.85 -4.39
CA HIS A 29 13.89 5.27 -4.98
C HIS A 29 15.02 6.30 -5.12
N GLU A 30 14.71 7.46 -5.69
CA GLU A 30 15.66 8.57 -5.85
C GLU A 30 16.20 9.06 -4.50
N ALA A 31 15.34 9.18 -3.49
CA ALA A 31 15.77 9.60 -2.16
C ALA A 31 16.75 8.62 -1.50
N HIS A 32 16.55 7.31 -1.70
CA HIS A 32 17.50 6.29 -1.27
C HIS A 32 18.79 6.29 -2.08
N ALA A 33 18.70 6.42 -3.40
CA ALA A 33 19.85 6.42 -4.30
C ALA A 33 20.78 7.61 -4.03
N THR A 34 20.19 8.80 -3.87
CA THR A 34 20.93 10.05 -3.60
C THR A 34 21.25 10.28 -2.12
N ARG A 35 20.68 9.48 -1.22
CA ARG A 35 20.81 9.61 0.24
C ARG A 35 20.45 11.02 0.74
N ASN A 36 19.49 11.67 0.11
CA ASN A 36 19.12 13.07 0.37
C ASN A 36 18.27 13.29 1.64
N GLY A 37 18.07 12.26 2.46
CA GLY A 37 17.30 12.32 3.71
C GLY A 37 15.78 12.35 3.54
N GLN A 38 15.24 12.39 2.33
CA GLN A 38 13.80 12.49 2.07
C GLN A 38 13.07 11.15 2.03
N ALA A 39 13.79 10.02 2.13
CA ALA A 39 13.21 8.69 1.98
C ALA A 39 12.06 8.43 2.97
N ALA A 40 12.24 8.83 4.24
CA ALA A 40 11.21 8.68 5.26
C ALA A 40 9.93 9.46 4.92
N GLN A 41 10.06 10.70 4.44
CA GLN A 41 8.92 11.55 4.07
C GLN A 41 8.12 10.91 2.93
N TRP A 42 8.79 10.47 1.87
CA TRP A 42 8.12 9.84 0.73
C TRP A 42 7.51 8.49 1.09
N MET A 43 8.18 7.72 1.96
CA MET A 43 7.66 6.45 2.47
C MET A 43 6.39 6.65 3.30
N LEU A 44 6.34 7.66 4.16
CA LEU A 44 5.12 7.98 4.93
C LEU A 44 3.94 8.33 4.00
N GLN A 45 4.18 9.05 2.90
CA GLN A 45 3.15 9.32 1.90
C GLN A 45 2.69 8.04 1.19
N GLY A 46 3.61 7.15 0.83
CA GLY A 46 3.26 5.84 0.25
C GLY A 46 2.44 4.97 1.20
N ILE A 47 2.81 4.95 2.48
CA ILE A 47 2.07 4.20 3.52
C ILE A 47 0.67 4.79 3.71
N ALA A 48 0.55 6.11 3.81
CA ALA A 48 -0.74 6.79 3.95
C ALA A 48 -1.65 6.47 2.75
N HIS A 49 -1.14 6.62 1.54
CA HIS A 49 -1.87 6.30 0.30
C HIS A 49 -2.31 4.82 0.23
N PHE A 50 -1.49 3.89 0.72
CA PHE A 50 -1.88 2.48 0.82
C PHE A 50 -3.01 2.27 1.83
N ILE A 51 -2.94 2.91 3.00
CA ILE A 51 -3.94 2.81 4.06
C ILE A 51 -5.27 3.45 3.63
N GLU A 52 -5.22 4.61 2.99
CA GLU A 52 -6.40 5.29 2.42
C GLU A 52 -7.15 4.35 1.46
N PHE A 53 -6.41 3.67 0.58
CA PHE A 53 -6.99 2.66 -0.31
C PHE A 53 -7.64 1.51 0.47
N LEU A 54 -7.00 0.98 1.52
CA LEU A 54 -7.61 -0.06 2.37
C LEU A 54 -8.93 0.39 2.99
N ILE A 55 -8.97 1.62 3.52
CA ILE A 55 -10.15 2.21 4.15
C ILE A 55 -11.28 2.34 3.12
N GLU A 56 -10.99 2.97 1.99
CA GLU A 56 -11.95 3.24 0.92
C GLU A 56 -12.57 1.96 0.40
N VAL A 57 -11.74 1.01 -0.06
CA VAL A 57 -12.24 -0.22 -0.68
C VAL A 57 -12.89 -1.16 0.32
N SER A 58 -12.63 -1.00 1.61
CA SER A 58 -13.27 -1.80 2.66
C SER A 58 -14.51 -1.15 3.25
N GLY A 59 -14.84 0.08 2.85
CA GLY A 59 -16.02 0.82 3.33
C GLY A 59 -16.00 1.08 4.84
N VAL A 60 -14.82 1.22 5.44
CA VAL A 60 -14.66 1.52 6.87
C VAL A 60 -14.31 2.99 7.07
N GLU A 61 -14.56 3.54 8.25
CA GLU A 61 -14.22 4.94 8.56
C GLU A 61 -12.74 5.14 8.85
N SER A 62 -12.07 4.11 9.39
CA SER A 62 -10.66 4.17 9.76
C SER A 62 -9.98 2.81 9.63
N TYR A 63 -8.64 2.85 9.52
CA TYR A 63 -7.82 1.66 9.48
C TYR A 63 -7.62 1.09 10.89
N ASP A 64 -8.04 -0.15 11.09
CA ASP A 64 -7.80 -0.91 12.31
C ASP A 64 -6.65 -1.90 12.09
N ILE A 65 -5.53 -1.62 12.76
CA ILE A 65 -4.32 -2.43 12.73
C ILE A 65 -4.54 -3.87 13.20
N GLN A 66 -5.55 -4.13 14.02
CA GLN A 66 -5.88 -5.47 14.50
C GLN A 66 -6.82 -6.21 13.57
N ALA A 67 -7.56 -5.51 12.71
CA ALA A 67 -8.48 -6.12 11.79
C ALA A 67 -7.79 -6.94 10.69
N SER A 68 -8.52 -7.94 10.21
CA SER A 68 -8.14 -8.74 9.06
C SER A 68 -8.89 -8.21 7.84
N TYR A 69 -8.16 -7.62 6.88
CA TYR A 69 -8.73 -7.09 5.64
C TYR A 69 -8.64 -8.13 4.52
N GLU A 70 -9.76 -8.37 3.83
CA GLU A 70 -9.83 -9.30 2.70
C GLU A 70 -8.88 -8.89 1.58
N ILE A 71 -8.62 -7.60 1.37
CA ILE A 71 -7.77 -7.10 0.28
C ILE A 71 -6.26 -7.26 0.55
N LEU A 72 -5.85 -7.45 1.81
CA LEU A 72 -4.44 -7.62 2.15
C LEU A 72 -3.92 -8.99 1.66
N PRO A 73 -2.67 -9.05 1.16
CA PRO A 73 -2.04 -10.30 0.78
C PRO A 73 -1.60 -11.12 2.00
N LEU A 74 -1.06 -12.33 1.76
CA LEU A 74 -0.52 -13.16 2.82
C LEU A 74 0.63 -12.43 3.54
N ASN A 75 0.58 -12.42 4.87
CA ASN A 75 1.47 -11.65 5.74
C ASN A 75 1.42 -10.13 5.51
N GLY A 76 0.33 -9.63 4.90
CA GLY A 76 0.20 -8.22 4.55
C GLY A 76 0.17 -7.31 5.78
N LYS A 77 -0.45 -7.77 6.87
CA LYS A 77 -0.52 -7.05 8.16
C LYS A 77 0.88 -6.85 8.76
N GLU A 78 1.66 -7.93 8.85
CA GLU A 78 3.00 -7.92 9.43
C GLU A 78 3.96 -7.04 8.61
N ARG A 79 3.87 -7.10 7.28
CA ARG A 79 4.65 -6.22 6.40
C ARG A 79 4.24 -4.76 6.56
N LEU A 80 2.94 -4.47 6.63
CA LEU A 80 2.46 -3.09 6.79
C LEU A 80 2.92 -2.50 8.14
N LEU A 81 2.83 -3.29 9.22
CA LEU A 81 3.39 -2.95 10.53
C LEU A 81 4.89 -2.63 10.46
N PHE A 82 5.65 -3.48 9.77
CA PHE A 82 7.09 -3.30 9.63
C PHE A 82 7.44 -1.99 8.90
N VAL A 83 6.77 -1.69 7.78
CA VAL A 83 7.04 -0.46 7.02
C VAL A 83 6.62 0.81 7.78
N GLN A 84 5.53 0.74 8.55
CA GLN A 84 5.08 1.83 9.42
C GLN A 84 6.09 2.13 10.53
N ALA A 85 6.67 1.10 11.12
CA ALA A 85 7.68 1.25 12.18
C ALA A 85 9.04 1.74 11.65
N ASN A 86 9.36 1.47 10.38
CA ASN A 86 10.71 1.69 9.83
C ASN A 86 10.71 2.44 8.48
N PRO A 87 10.04 3.59 8.32
CA PRO A 87 9.81 4.21 7.02
C PRO A 87 11.09 4.68 6.32
N ALA A 88 12.17 4.93 7.04
CA ALA A 88 13.44 5.38 6.44
C ALA A 88 14.31 4.25 5.86
N GLN A 89 13.94 2.97 6.08
CA GLN A 89 14.78 1.84 5.69
C GLN A 89 14.50 1.40 4.25
N TYR A 90 15.55 1.10 3.49
CA TYR A 90 15.41 0.56 2.13
C TYR A 90 14.63 -0.76 2.10
N ALA A 91 14.80 -1.59 3.14
CA ALA A 91 14.02 -2.82 3.29
C ALA A 91 12.51 -2.53 3.37
N SER A 92 12.10 -1.48 4.08
CA SER A 92 10.70 -1.05 4.15
C SER A 92 10.17 -0.59 2.81
N TYR A 93 10.98 0.14 2.02
CA TYR A 93 10.62 0.48 0.64
C TYR A 93 10.34 -0.77 -0.19
N ARG A 94 11.23 -1.77 -0.15
CA ARG A 94 11.02 -3.04 -0.87
C ARG A 94 9.75 -3.76 -0.41
N GLN A 95 9.49 -3.80 0.89
CA GLN A 95 8.27 -4.42 1.43
C GLN A 95 7.00 -3.70 0.99
N LEU A 96 7.00 -2.36 0.96
CA LEU A 96 5.87 -1.58 0.49
C LEU A 96 5.62 -1.81 -1.01
N ASP A 97 6.67 -1.84 -1.83
CA ASP A 97 6.56 -2.12 -3.27
C ASP A 97 5.94 -3.51 -3.54
N GLU A 98 6.33 -4.53 -2.77
CA GLU A 98 5.71 -5.85 -2.86
C GLU A 98 4.26 -5.87 -2.36
N LEU A 99 3.94 -5.14 -1.28
CA LEU A 99 2.55 -4.97 -0.82
C LEU A 99 1.65 -4.40 -1.92
N TYR A 100 2.09 -3.37 -2.64
CA TYR A 100 1.35 -2.80 -3.76
C TYR A 100 1.11 -3.81 -4.89
N LYS A 101 2.16 -4.53 -5.33
CA LYS A 101 2.06 -5.53 -6.40
C LYS A 101 1.13 -6.69 -6.03
N GLU A 102 1.29 -7.23 -4.83
CA GLU A 102 0.48 -8.35 -4.35
C GLU A 102 -0.99 -7.93 -4.15
N THR A 103 -1.23 -6.73 -3.64
CA THR A 103 -2.58 -6.16 -3.47
C THR A 103 -3.24 -5.92 -4.82
N LYS A 104 -2.54 -5.36 -5.82
CA LYS A 104 -3.04 -5.23 -7.20
C LYS A 104 -3.49 -6.58 -7.77
N LYS A 105 -2.68 -7.63 -7.60
CA LYS A 105 -3.04 -9.00 -8.01
C LYS A 105 -4.24 -9.55 -7.22
N ARG A 106 -4.36 -9.18 -5.95
CA ARG A 106 -5.50 -9.57 -5.10
C ARG A 106 -6.79 -8.91 -5.55
N CYS A 107 -6.78 -7.61 -5.88
CA CYS A 107 -7.92 -6.92 -6.49
C CYS A 107 -8.38 -7.62 -7.78
N ALA A 108 -7.44 -8.01 -8.66
CA ALA A 108 -7.77 -8.73 -9.88
C ALA A 108 -8.50 -10.05 -9.62
N ARG A 109 -8.08 -10.81 -8.61
CA ARG A 109 -8.73 -12.07 -8.22
C ARG A 109 -10.10 -11.86 -7.57
N LEU A 110 -10.26 -10.82 -6.73
CA LEU A 110 -11.51 -10.56 -6.00
C LEU A 110 -12.64 -10.04 -6.90
N ARG A 111 -12.30 -9.43 -8.04
CA ARG A 111 -13.26 -8.98 -9.05
C ARG A 111 -13.82 -10.10 -9.94
N MET A 112 -13.13 -11.23 -10.05
CA MET A 112 -13.62 -12.42 -10.74
C MET A 112 -14.78 -13.04 -9.96
#